data_AF-A0A7C4ZT64-F1
#
_entry.id   AF-A0A7C4ZT64-F1
#
_cell.length_a   1.000
_cell.length_b   1.000
_cell.length_c   1.000
_cell.angle_alpha   90.00
_cell.angle_beta   90.00
_cell.angle_gamma   90.00
#
_symmetry.space_group_name_H-M   'P 1'
#
loop_
_entity.id
_entity.type
_entity.pdbx_description
1 polymer ?
#
loop_
_entity_poly.entity_id
_entity_poly.type
_entity_poly.pdbx_seq_one_letter_code
_entity_poly.pdbx_strand_id
1 'polypeptide(L)' 'EHKAAGGIYITTSDFTEPAKRLAREHNIELWNGSKLANLLIEQRKKMQERTQS' A
#
# COMPACT_ATOMS: atom_id res chain seq x y z
N GLU A 1 -17.88 14.98 15.17
CA GLU A 1 -17.11 14.67 13.93
C GLU A 1 -16.34 13.38 14.14
N HIS A 2 -16.44 12.41 13.23
CA HIS A 2 -15.62 11.19 13.27
C HIS A 2 -14.30 11.47 12.54
N LYS A 3 -13.23 11.76 13.29
CA LYS A 3 -11.88 11.90 12.70
C LYS A 3 -11.40 10.52 12.27
N ALA A 4 -11.01 10.37 11.01
CA ALA A 4 -10.39 9.14 10.52
C ALA A 4 -9.07 8.89 11.27
N ALA A 5 -8.82 7.64 11.67
CA ALA A 5 -7.61 7.27 12.41
C ALA A 5 -6.35 7.27 11.53
N GLY A 6 -6.51 7.27 10.19
CA GLY A 6 -5.43 7.26 9.21
C GLY A 6 -5.96 7.17 7.78
N GLY A 7 -5.07 6.97 6.82
CA GLY A 7 -5.42 6.81 5.41
C GLY A 7 -4.39 6.00 4.62
N ILE A 8 -4.72 5.67 3.37
CA ILE A 8 -3.79 5.02 2.44
C ILE A 8 -3.75 5.87 1.16
N TYR A 9 -2.57 6.24 0.71
CA TYR A 9 -2.36 6.88 -0.59
C TYR A 9 -1.66 5.91 -1.54
N ILE A 10 -2.28 5.68 -2.70
CA ILE A 10 -1.84 4.69 -3.67
C ILE A 10 -1.48 5.39 -4.98
N THR A 11 -0.30 5.08 -5.51
CA THR A 11 0.13 5.52 -6.84
C THR A 11 1.06 4.47 -7.47
N THR A 12 1.21 4.52 -8.79
CA THR A 12 2.19 3.70 -9.51
C THR A 12 3.59 4.31 -9.52
N SER A 13 3.72 5.61 -9.22
CA SER A 13 5.00 6.33 -9.14
C SER A 13 5.64 6.24 -7.75
N ASP A 14 6.90 6.63 -7.64
CA ASP A 14 7.57 6.79 -6.35
C ASP A 14 7.21 8.10 -5.64
N PHE A 15 7.34 8.09 -4.32
CA PHE A 15 7.13 9.27 -3.48
C PHE A 15 8.42 10.04 -3.26
N THR A 16 8.32 11.37 -3.22
CA THR A 16 9.41 12.24 -2.80
C THR A 16 9.65 12.13 -1.30
N GLU A 17 10.86 12.45 -0.82
CA GLU A 17 11.17 12.47 0.61
C GLU A 17 10.29 13.42 1.44
N PRO A 18 9.95 14.64 0.96
CA PRO A 18 8.97 15.48 1.65
C PRO A 18 7.60 14.82 1.80
N ALA A 19 7.10 14.14 0.76
CA ALA A 19 5.81 13.45 0.82
C ALA A 19 5.83 12.26 1.82
N LYS A 20 6.92 11.49 1.85
CA LYS A 20 7.12 10.41 2.83
C LYS A 20 7.11 10.94 4.28
N ARG A 21 7.70 12.10 4.52
CA ARG A 21 7.73 12.73 5.86
C ARG A 21 6.34 13.16 6.30
N LEU A 22 5.63 13.89 5.44
CA LEU A 22 4.26 14.34 5.71
C LEU A 22 3.31 13.17 5.99
N ALA A 23 3.42 12.08 5.21
CA ALA A 23 2.59 10.90 5.40
C ALA A 23 2.78 10.25 6.78
N ARG A 24 4.02 10.22 7.31
CA ARG A 24 4.30 9.70 8.65
C ARG A 24 3.66 10.55 9.75
N GLU A 25 3.65 11.87 9.61
CA GLU A 25 3.06 12.79 10.58
C GLU A 25 1.53 12.65 10.68
N HIS A 26 0.88 12.24 9.58
CA HIS A 26 -0.57 12.13 9.47
C HIS A 26 -1.12 10.69 9.50
N ASN A 27 -0.29 9.70 9.84
CA ASN A 27 -0.67 8.28 9.81
C ASN A 27 -1.25 7.83 8.46
N ILE A 28 -0.59 8.24 7.38
CA ILE A 28 -0.94 7.87 6.00
C ILE A 28 0.03 6.79 5.52
N GLU A 29 -0.50 5.63 5.15
CA GLU A 29 0.28 4.58 4.52
C GLU A 29 0.50 4.89 3.04
N LEU A 30 1.74 4.75 2.57
CA LEU A 30 2.13 5.03 1.19
C LEU A 30 2.36 3.74 0.41
N TRP A 31 1.63 3.55 -0.67
CA TRP A 31 1.76 2.41 -1.58
C TRP A 31 2.20 2.90 -2.95
N ASN A 32 3.44 2.60 -3.33
CA ASN A 32 3.98 2.88 -4.66
C ASN A 32 3.85 1.65 -5.58
N GLY A 33 4.27 1.80 -6.84
CA GLY A 33 4.24 0.72 -7.83
C GLY A 33 4.94 -0.56 -7.36
N SER A 34 6.10 -0.44 -6.70
CA SER A 34 6.85 -1.60 -6.18
C SER A 34 6.07 -2.37 -5.11
N LYS A 35 5.44 -1.67 -4.17
CA LYS A 35 4.59 -2.30 -3.15
C LYS A 35 3.35 -2.96 -3.79
N LEU A 36 2.72 -2.31 -4.76
CA LEU A 36 1.58 -2.87 -5.49
C LEU A 36 1.96 -4.15 -6.23
N ALA A 37 3.11 -4.18 -6.92
CA ALA A 37 3.60 -5.37 -7.61
C ALA A 37 3.79 -6.54 -6.64
N ASN A 38 4.41 -6.30 -5.48
CA ASN A 38 4.58 -7.32 -4.45
C ASN A 38 3.24 -7.84 -3.93
N LEU A 39 2.26 -6.96 -3.67
CA LEU A 39 0.93 -7.36 -3.24
C LEU A 39 0.25 -8.27 -4.27
N LEU A 40 0.35 -7.93 -5.57
CA LEU A 40 -0.23 -8.74 -6.64
C LEU A 40 0.43 -10.11 -6.77
N ILE A 41 1.76 -10.18 -6.62
CA ILE A 41 2.49 -11.46 -6.62
C ILE A 41 2.02 -12.36 -5.47
N GLU A 42 1.91 -11.81 -4.26
CA GLU A 42 1.46 -12.56 -3.09
C GLU A 42 0.00 -13.00 -3.20
N GLN A 43 -0.88 -12.16 -3.76
CA GLN A 43 -2.27 -12.55 -4.03
C GLN A 43 -2.34 -13.70 -5.06
N ARG A 44 -1.52 -13.66 -6.11
CA ARG A 44 -1.48 -14.72 -7.12
C ARG A 44 -1.05 -16.06 -6.52
N LYS A 45 -0.04 -16.07 -5.65
CA LYS A 45 0.41 -17.29 -4.94
C LYS A 45 -0.72 -17.89 -4.11
N LYS A 46 -1.41 -17.07 -3.30
CA LYS A 46 -2.54 -17.51 -2.48
C LYS A 46 -3.69 -18.11 -3.30
N MET A 47 -3.96 -17.56 -4.48
CA MET A 47 -4.97 -18.10 -5.38
C MET A 47 -4.57 -19.48 -5.93
N GLN A 48 -3.29 -19.69 -6.24
CA GLN A 48 -2.79 -20.99 -6.70
C GLN A 48 -2.90 -22.05 -5.60
N GLU A 49 -2.52 -21.74 -4.37
CA GLU A 49 -2.61 -22.65 -3.21
C GLU A 49 -4.06 -23.09 -2.93
N ARG A 50 -5.02 -22.15 -3.02
CA ARG A 50 -6.45 -22.44 -2.84
C ARG A 50 -7.06 -23.32 -3.92
N THR A 51 -6.48 -23.32 -5.12
CA THR A 51 -6.98 -24.12 -6.25
C THR A 51 -6.43 -25.56 -6.19
N GLN A 52 -5.38 -25.80 -5.41
CA GLN A 52 -4.72 -27.09 -5.22
C GLN A 52 -5.17 -27.84 -3.94
N SER A 53 -6.03 -27.22 -3.13
CA SER A 53 -6.63 -27.78 -1.90
C SER A 53 -8.07 -28.22 -2.17
#